data_AF-A0A3R6MGM5-F1
#
_entry.id   AF-A0A3R6MGM5-F1
#
_cell.length_a   1.000
_cell.length_b   1.000
_cell.length_c   1.000
_cell.angle_alpha   90.00
_cell.angle_beta   90.00
_cell.angle_gamma   90.00
#
_symmetry.space_group_name_H-M   'P 1'
#
loop_
_entity.id
_entity.type
_entity.pdbx_description
1 polymer ?
#
loop_
_entity_poly.entity_id
_entity_poly.type
_entity_poly.pdbx_seq_one_letter_code
_entity_poly.pdbx_strand_id
1 'polypeptide(L)'
;MGNTGAFHWEKVNGRWWAFGAEGYLSTGWIYDTLHQGWFYMDENQGMLTGWQFINGKWYYLNSNQDGSAGIMYSKRRTPDGWYVKEDGSWDEEAGR
;
A
#
# COMPACT_ATOMS: atom_id res chain seq x y z
N MET A 1 17.92 18.81 5.32
CA MET A 1 16.57 18.31 5.65
C MET A 1 16.54 16.85 5.22
N GLY A 2 16.68 15.92 6.16
CA GLY A 2 16.57 14.49 5.84
C GLY A 2 15.11 14.17 5.52
N ASN A 3 14.86 13.41 4.46
CA ASN A 3 13.52 12.95 4.10
C ASN A 3 13.03 11.94 5.14
N THR A 4 12.46 12.41 6.25
CA THR A 4 12.02 11.57 7.39
C THR A 4 10.76 10.73 7.10
N GLY A 5 10.35 10.59 5.83
CA GLY A 5 9.20 9.77 5.40
C GLY A 5 9.34 9.16 4.00
N ALA A 6 10.51 9.24 3.38
CA ALA A 6 10.79 8.55 2.13
C ALA A 6 11.48 7.23 2.43
N PHE A 7 10.98 6.13 1.87
CA PHE A 7 11.61 4.82 2.01
C PHE A 7 12.61 4.58 0.88
N HIS A 8 13.65 3.81 1.18
CA HIS A 8 14.47 3.21 0.13
C HIS A 8 13.76 1.96 -0.38
N TRP A 9 13.37 1.97 -1.65
CA TRP A 9 12.68 0.85 -2.29
C TRP A 9 13.67 -0.01 -3.09
N GLU A 10 13.67 -1.30 -2.83
CA GLU A 10 14.51 -2.26 -3.55
C GLU A 10 13.68 -3.46 -4.03
N LYS A 11 13.96 -3.94 -5.25
CA LYS A 11 13.34 -5.13 -5.79
C LYS A 11 14.26 -6.34 -5.64
N VAL A 12 13.90 -7.26 -4.74
CA VAL A 12 14.67 -8.47 -4.45
C VAL A 12 13.82 -9.69 -4.81
N ASN A 13 14.34 -10.57 -5.66
CA ASN A 13 13.65 -11.79 -6.13
C ASN A 13 12.24 -11.53 -6.68
N GLY A 14 12.06 -10.42 -7.40
CA GLY A 14 10.79 -10.06 -8.02
C GLY A 14 9.82 -9.32 -7.10
N ARG A 15 10.13 -9.17 -5.80
CA ARG A 15 9.28 -8.50 -4.80
C ARG A 15 9.88 -7.16 -4.39
N TRP A 16 9.02 -6.18 -4.14
CA TRP A 16 9.43 -4.87 -3.65
C TRP A 16 9.52 -4.86 -2.13
N TRP A 17 10.56 -4.23 -1.60
CA TRP A 17 10.84 -4.09 -0.18
C TRP A 17 11.13 -2.61 0.12
N ALA A 18 10.68 -2.14 1.28
CA ALA A 18 10.89 -0.76 1.72
C ALA A 18 11.75 -0.74 2.98
N PHE A 19 12.87 -0.03 2.90
CA PHE A 19 13.81 0.14 4.01
C PHE A 19 13.69 1.54 4.58
N GLY A 20 13.60 1.63 5.90
CA GLY A 20 13.56 2.89 6.63
C GLY A 20 14.91 3.63 6.62
N ALA A 21 14.97 4.80 7.25
CA ALA A 21 16.17 5.65 7.26
C ALA A 21 17.41 4.97 7.88
N GLU A 22 17.21 3.98 8.76
CA GLU A 22 18.27 3.21 9.41
C GLU A 22 18.69 1.97 8.60
N GLY A 23 18.12 1.75 7.41
CA GLY A 23 18.39 0.59 6.56
C GLY A 23 17.66 -0.69 6.97
N TYR A 24 16.87 -0.66 8.04
CA TYR A 24 16.04 -1.80 8.43
C TYR A 24 14.79 -1.91 7.57
N LEU A 25 14.39 -3.16 7.31
CA LEU A 25 13.13 -3.47 6.63
C LEU A 25 11.96 -2.89 7.45
N SER A 26 11.08 -2.15 6.78
CA SER A 26 9.83 -1.68 7.35
C SER A 26 8.72 -2.68 7.05
N THR A 27 7.82 -2.94 8.00
CA THR A 27 6.71 -3.89 7.83
C THR A 27 5.40 -3.25 8.26
N GLY A 28 4.28 -3.79 7.78
CA GLY A 28 2.94 -3.25 8.01
C GLY A 28 2.64 -2.03 7.15
N TRP A 29 1.79 -1.14 7.68
CA TRP A 29 1.40 0.09 7.00
C TRP A 29 2.56 1.10 6.98
N ILE A 30 2.93 1.54 5.78
CA ILE A 30 3.94 2.58 5.58
C ILE A 30 3.36 3.70 4.73
N TYR A 31 3.64 4.95 5.09
CA TYR A 31 3.30 6.11 4.28
C TYR A 31 4.56 6.65 3.62
N ASP A 32 4.66 6.51 2.31
CA ASP A 32 5.80 7.00 1.56
C ASP A 32 5.53 8.42 1.05
N THR A 33 6.36 9.38 1.49
CA THR A 33 6.18 10.79 1.13
C THR A 33 6.55 11.11 -0.32
N LEU A 34 7.33 10.26 -1.00
CA LEU A 34 7.67 10.46 -2.41
C LEU A 34 6.47 10.13 -3.30
N HIS A 35 5.76 9.05 -2.97
CA HIS A 35 4.57 8.60 -3.70
C HIS A 35 3.26 9.18 -3.13
N GLN A 36 3.33 9.86 -1.98
CA GLN A 36 2.20 10.46 -1.27
C GLN A 36 1.08 9.45 -1.03
N GLY A 37 1.46 8.24 -0.60
CA GLY A 37 0.55 7.10 -0.55
C GLY A 37 0.88 6.12 0.56
N TRP A 38 -0.15 5.41 1.01
CA TRP A 38 -0.02 4.28 1.92
C TRP A 38 0.27 3.00 1.14
N PHE A 39 1.16 2.19 1.68
CA PHE A 39 1.48 0.85 1.19
C PHE A 39 1.41 -0.12 2.36
N TYR A 40 1.31 -1.41 2.06
CA TYR A 40 1.45 -2.46 3.06
C TYR A 40 2.61 -3.38 2.72
N MET A 41 3.54 -3.52 3.66
CA MET A 41 4.74 -4.34 3.52
C MET A 41 4.62 -5.58 4.39
N ASP A 42 4.49 -6.74 3.77
CA ASP A 42 4.51 -8.02 4.47
C ASP A 42 5.96 -8.48 4.69
N GLU A 43 6.23 -9.05 5.86
CA GLU A 43 7.58 -9.47 6.26
C GLU A 43 8.14 -10.61 5.39
N ASN A 44 7.27 -11.43 4.78
CA ASN A 44 7.64 -12.60 3.98
C ASN A 44 7.37 -12.39 2.48
N GLN A 45 6.36 -11.60 2.16
CA GLN A 45 5.84 -11.41 0.80
C GLN A 45 6.27 -10.09 0.16
N GLY A 46 6.88 -9.18 0.92
CA GLY A 46 7.22 -7.84 0.48
C GLY A 46 5.96 -6.99 0.29
N MET A 47 6.02 -6.02 -0.61
CA MET A 47 4.93 -5.09 -0.88
C MET A 47 3.71 -5.85 -1.42
N LEU A 48 2.59 -5.74 -0.73
CA LEU A 48 1.33 -6.36 -1.16
C LEU A 48 0.62 -5.51 -2.21
N THR A 49 -0.20 -6.17 -3.03
CA THR A 49 -1.08 -5.55 -4.04
C THR A 49 -2.44 -6.25 -4.05
N GLY A 50 -3.45 -5.63 -4.67
CA GLY A 50 -4.82 -6.13 -4.72
C GLY A 50 -5.57 -5.98 -3.39
N TRP A 51 -6.66 -6.74 -3.25
CA TRP A 51 -7.46 -6.80 -2.03
C TRP A 51 -6.72 -7.50 -0.90
N GLN A 52 -6.64 -6.86 0.26
CA GLN A 52 -5.98 -7.36 1.46
C GLN A 52 -6.89 -7.23 2.67
N PHE A 53 -7.02 -8.30 3.46
CA PHE A 53 -7.76 -8.30 4.72
C PHE A 53 -6.78 -8.10 5.87
N ILE A 54 -6.78 -6.89 6.44
CA ILE A 54 -5.80 -6.46 7.45
C ILE A 54 -6.59 -5.96 8.66
N ASN A 55 -6.31 -6.54 9.84
CA ASN A 55 -6.91 -6.13 11.11
C ASN A 55 -8.45 -6.01 11.07
N GLY A 56 -9.12 -6.95 10.40
CA GLY A 56 -10.59 -6.99 10.34
C GLY A 56 -11.24 -6.12 9.27
N LYS A 57 -10.47 -5.47 8.40
CA LYS A 57 -10.97 -4.61 7.33
C LYS A 57 -10.36 -4.99 5.98
N TRP A 58 -11.12 -4.82 4.91
CA TRP A 58 -10.63 -4.97 3.54
C TRP A 58 -10.05 -3.65 3.02
N TYR A 59 -8.89 -3.72 2.39
CA TYR A 59 -8.21 -2.60 1.73
C TYR A 59 -7.83 -3.00 0.32
N TYR A 60 -7.87 -2.06 -0.61
CA TYR A 60 -7.38 -2.28 -1.97
C TYR A 60 -6.06 -1.55 -2.18
N LEU A 61 -4.98 -2.32 -2.33
CA LEU A 61 -3.67 -1.84 -2.74
C LEU A 61 -3.59 -1.94 -4.26
N ASN A 62 -3.13 -0.89 -4.93
CA ASN A 62 -3.14 -0.84 -6.38
C ASN A 62 -2.38 -2.04 -6.99
N SER A 63 -3.01 -2.77 -7.90
CA SER A 63 -2.42 -3.92 -8.58
C SER A 63 -1.94 -3.61 -10.00
N ASN A 64 -2.11 -2.36 -10.47
CA ASN A 64 -1.65 -1.92 -11.78
C ASN A 64 -0.12 -1.83 -11.82
N GLN A 65 0.47 -2.21 -12.96
CA GLN A 65 1.91 -2.14 -13.19
C GLN A 65 2.33 -0.86 -13.92
N ASP A 66 1.70 0.26 -13.60
CA ASP A 66 1.88 1.59 -14.24
C ASP A 66 2.79 2.53 -13.42
N GLY A 67 3.53 1.98 -12.45
CA GLY A 67 4.36 2.76 -11.51
C GLY A 67 3.62 3.18 -10.24
N SER A 68 2.31 2.88 -10.12
CA SER A 68 1.53 3.16 -8.92
C SER A 68 1.15 1.90 -8.11
N ALA A 69 1.77 0.76 -8.42
CA ALA A 69 1.57 -0.51 -7.73
C ALA A 69 1.77 -0.37 -6.21
N GLY A 70 0.90 -1.01 -5.43
CA GLY A 70 0.94 -1.03 -3.97
C GLY A 70 0.29 0.17 -3.28
N ILE A 71 0.07 1.30 -3.98
CA ILE A 71 -0.57 2.48 -3.38
C ILE A 71 -2.01 2.13 -2.99
N MET A 72 -2.37 2.35 -1.73
CA MET A 72 -3.72 2.15 -1.22
C MET A 72 -4.69 3.12 -1.88
N TYR A 73 -5.82 2.59 -2.35
CA TYR A 73 -6.94 3.41 -2.80
C TYR A 73 -7.65 4.02 -1.57
N SER A 74 -8.03 5.29 -1.66
CA SER A 74 -8.87 5.96 -0.66
C SER A 74 -9.89 6.87 -1.33
N LYS A 75 -11.08 6.97 -0.75
CA LYS A 75 -12.18 7.85 -1.17
C LYS A 75 -12.53 7.73 -2.66
N ARG A 76 -12.54 6.50 -3.19
CA ARG A 76 -12.74 6.23 -4.63
C ARG A 76 -13.22 4.81 -4.87
N ARG A 77 -13.67 4.52 -6.09
CA ARG A 77 -13.93 3.14 -6.55
C ARG A 77 -12.64 2.45 -7.01
N THR A 78 -12.49 1.18 -6.65
CA THR A 78 -11.46 0.26 -7.15
C THR A 78 -11.73 -0.10 -8.61
N PRO A 79 -10.75 -0.67 -9.35
CA PRO A 79 -10.95 -1.06 -10.75
C PRO A 79 -12.07 -2.07 -10.97
N ASP A 80 -12.35 -2.92 -9.96
CA ASP A 80 -13.47 -3.85 -9.96
C ASP A 80 -14.78 -3.23 -9.46
N GLY A 81 -14.81 -1.94 -9.10
CA GLY A 81 -16.04 -1.16 -8.90
C GLY A 81 -16.48 -0.96 -7.45
N TRP A 82 -15.77 -1.49 -6.46
CA TRP A 82 -16.12 -1.30 -5.04
C TRP A 82 -15.62 0.03 -4.51
N TYR A 83 -16.40 0.68 -3.65
CA TYR A 83 -15.97 1.92 -3.02
C TYR A 83 -15.12 1.65 -1.77
N VAL A 84 -14.01 2.38 -1.63
CA VAL A 84 -13.20 2.42 -0.40
C VAL A 84 -13.30 3.81 0.23
N LYS A 85 -13.42 3.85 1.55
CA LYS A 85 -13.58 5.06 2.35
C LYS A 85 -12.29 5.89 2.39
N GLU A 86 -12.34 7.01 3.09
CA GLU A 86 -11.19 7.89 3.29
C GLU A 86 -10.04 7.21 4.04
N ASP A 87 -10.36 6.31 5.00
CA ASP A 87 -9.35 5.48 5.68
C ASP A 87 -8.85 4.30 4.82
N GLY A 88 -9.29 4.22 3.55
CA GLY A 88 -8.95 3.16 2.60
C GLY A 88 -9.70 1.84 2.81
N SER A 89 -10.47 1.71 3.89
CA SER A 89 -11.24 0.49 4.12
C SER A 89 -12.46 0.41 3.21
N TRP A 90 -12.77 -0.80 2.73
CA TRP A 90 -13.95 -1.08 1.92
C TRP A 90 -15.22 -0.60 2.62
N ASP A 91 -16.12 -0.03 1.83
CA ASP A 91 -17.46 0.36 2.25
C ASP A 91 -18.46 -0.74 1.88
N GLU A 92 -18.89 -1.50 2.88
CA GLU A 92 -19.84 -2.61 2.73
C GLU A 92 -21.23 -2.10 2.33
N GLU A 93 -21.56 -0.84 2.63
CA GLU A 93 -22.88 -0.23 2.39
C GLU A 93 -22.97 0.41 1.00
N ALA A 94 -21.84 0.83 0.43
CA ALA A 94 -21.79 1.59 -0.83
C ALA A 94 -22.13 0.78 -2.09
N GLY A 95 -22.26 -0.55 -1.97
CA GLY A 95 -22.49 -1.45 -3.11
C GLY A 95 -21.44 -1.32 -4.22
N ARG A 96 -21.69 -1.98 -5.35
CA ARG A 96 -20.83 -1.93 -6.54
C ARG A 96 -21.29 -0.88 -7.53
#